data_AF-A0A0F9PIA1-F1
#
_entry.id   AF-A0A0F9PIA1-F1
#
_cell.length_a   1.000
_cell.length_b   1.000
_cell.length_c   1.000
_cell.angle_alpha   90.00
_cell.angle_beta   90.00
_cell.angle_gamma   90.00
#
_symmetry.space_group_name_H-M   'P 1'
#
loop_
_entity.id
_entity.type
_entity.pdbx_description
1 polymer ?
#
loop_
_entity_poly.entity_id
_entity_poly.type
_entity_poly.pdbx_seq_one_letter_code
_entity_poly.pdbx_strand_id
1 'polypeptide(L)'
;MTKVTAPAFSFGAQGSLGGSLPFTRRHGQRIAGRIPTHPDARTLPQVYRRWLFRDAAFYWTSLTPAQRAVWEAAPRPSPMSAWNYFLSTYLKAPIDLVLWLRLDTVSNTVAPDSSGHGNDGAISGPTRVAAVVDHGRLFSGAADDIPVPSDPSLTPSAAFTLMCWVKAGVPFTTLTLPMVFFWKFTPTLGYLWGVGNAPGNLVFVTADGGLAQALLGFAWSDLDWHHVAVTYDGALATSYVDGLFHASSAAVRPSVSDSLTPLSFALQGVRDYDSTLDDIRIYSRSLTAQQIYVIARTQTFPVITS
;
A
#
# COMPACT_ATOMS: atom_id res chain seq x y z
N MET A 1 24.50 25.95 18.50
CA MET A 1 25.79 25.92 17.79
C MET A 1 26.63 24.79 18.36
N THR A 2 26.92 23.77 17.56
CA THR A 2 27.75 22.62 17.96
C THR A 2 29.19 23.09 18.16
N LYS A 3 29.65 23.05 19.41
CA LYS A 3 30.97 23.54 19.82
C LYS A 3 32.02 22.50 19.42
N VAL A 4 32.94 22.86 18.52
CA VAL A 4 34.09 22.02 18.18
C VAL A 4 35.26 22.46 19.06
N THR A 5 35.95 21.51 19.69
CA THR A 5 37.08 21.80 20.60
C THR A 5 38.41 22.03 19.87
N ALA A 6 38.46 21.84 18.54
CA ALA A 6 39.62 22.09 17.68
C ALA A 6 39.18 22.40 16.23
N PRO A 7 40.08 22.86 15.32
CA PRO A 7 39.74 23.11 13.92
C PRO A 7 39.14 21.88 13.24
N ALA A 8 38.11 22.05 12.41
CA ALA A 8 37.31 20.96 11.82
C ALA A 8 38.11 19.90 11.01
N PHE A 9 39.33 20.24 10.60
CA PHE A 9 40.23 19.35 9.85
C PHE A 9 41.48 18.94 10.65
N SER A 10 41.52 19.22 11.95
CA SER A 10 42.60 18.78 12.82
C SER A 10 42.37 17.35 13.29
N PHE A 11 43.43 16.55 13.39
CA PHE A 11 43.39 15.20 13.96
C PHE A 11 42.94 15.14 15.44
N GLY A 12 42.80 16.30 16.10
CA GLY A 12 42.34 16.44 17.48
C GLY A 12 40.89 16.91 17.62
N ALA A 13 40.15 17.11 16.52
CA ALA A 13 38.77 17.60 16.59
C ALA A 13 37.83 16.58 17.25
N GLN A 14 37.08 17.02 18.26
CA GLN A 14 36.03 16.25 18.93
C GLN A 14 34.72 17.04 18.94
N GLY A 15 33.59 16.34 18.80
CA GLY A 15 32.25 16.90 18.68
C GLY A 15 31.38 16.13 17.67
N SER A 16 30.09 16.48 17.54
CA SER A 16 29.15 15.78 16.64
C SER A 16 29.57 15.81 15.16
N LEU A 17 30.22 16.89 14.72
CA LEU A 17 30.84 16.99 13.38
C LEU A 17 32.16 16.21 13.29
N GLY A 18 32.94 16.13 14.37
CA GLY A 18 34.19 15.35 14.42
C GLY A 18 33.96 13.84 14.31
N GLY A 19 32.76 13.35 14.66
CA GLY A 19 32.35 11.96 14.47
C GLY A 19 32.05 11.57 13.01
N SER A 20 32.01 12.52 12.07
CA SER A 20 31.71 12.25 10.65
C SER A 20 32.91 11.72 9.85
N LEU A 21 34.13 11.80 10.41
CA LEU A 21 35.36 11.32 9.78
C LEU A 21 36.13 10.45 10.77
N PRO A 22 36.02 9.10 10.68
CA PRO A 22 36.78 8.22 11.56
C PRO A 22 38.27 8.29 11.20
N PHE A 23 39.11 8.62 12.18
CA PHE A 23 40.56 8.59 12.03
C PHE A 23 41.10 7.26 12.53
N THR A 24 41.85 6.53 11.69
CA THR A 24 42.53 5.29 12.07
C THR A 24 44.05 5.48 12.03
N ARG A 25 44.78 4.67 12.81
CA ARG A 25 46.25 4.71 12.84
C ARG A 25 46.79 3.58 11.97
N ARG A 26 47.54 3.89 10.92
CA ARG A 26 48.20 2.92 10.04
C ARG A 26 49.66 3.33 9.84
N HIS A 27 50.60 2.41 10.08
CA HIS A 27 52.05 2.67 10.00
C HIS A 27 52.50 3.96 10.74
N GLY A 28 51.99 4.18 11.96
CA GLY A 28 52.36 5.34 12.79
C GLY A 28 51.69 6.67 12.42
N GLN A 29 51.02 6.75 11.26
CA GLN A 29 50.31 7.95 10.81
C GLN A 29 48.80 7.86 11.11
N ARG A 30 48.18 9.00 11.44
CA ARG A 30 46.71 9.10 11.54
C ARG A 30 46.17 9.42 10.15
N ILE A 31 45.35 8.54 9.62
CA ILE A 31 44.72 8.68 8.30
C ILE A 31 43.21 8.82 8.48
N ALA A 32 42.59 9.70 7.69
CA ALA A 32 41.13 9.79 7.62
C ALA A 32 40.61 8.57 6.83
N GLY A 33 39.76 7.77 7.45
CA GLY A 33 39.09 6.63 6.83
C GLY A 33 37.70 7.01 6.33
N ARG A 34 37.23 6.36 5.27
CA ARG A 34 35.81 6.37 4.93
C ARG A 34 35.06 5.65 6.06
N ILE A 35 33.94 6.20 6.55
CA ILE A 35 33.04 5.44 7.43
C ILE A 35 32.74 4.12 6.71
N PRO A 36 33.04 2.96 7.33
CA PRO A 36 32.66 1.69 6.74
C PRO A 36 31.15 1.71 6.56
N THR A 37 30.68 1.82 5.32
CA THR A 37 29.30 1.47 5.02
C THR A 37 29.20 -0.02 5.33
N HIS A 38 28.40 -0.38 6.33
CA HIS A 38 28.16 -1.79 6.63
C HIS A 38 27.70 -2.46 5.32
N PRO A 39 28.36 -3.52 4.84
CA PRO A 39 27.99 -4.17 3.59
C PRO A 39 26.54 -4.71 3.61
N ASP A 40 25.94 -4.81 4.81
CA ASP A 40 24.60 -5.33 5.07
C ASP A 40 23.54 -4.22 5.26
N ALA A 41 23.61 -3.13 4.50
CA ALA A 41 22.43 -2.27 4.36
C ALA A 41 21.30 -3.14 3.77
N ARG A 42 20.35 -3.56 4.61
CA ARG A 42 19.32 -4.53 4.23
C ARG A 42 18.57 -4.02 3.01
N THR A 43 18.46 -4.86 1.98
CA THR A 43 17.70 -4.52 0.79
C THR A 43 16.21 -4.42 1.12
N LEU A 44 15.46 -3.60 0.37
CA LEU A 44 14.01 -3.47 0.58
C LEU A 44 13.27 -4.84 0.51
N PRO A 45 13.58 -5.75 -0.43
CA PRO A 45 13.00 -7.09 -0.42
C PRO A 45 13.32 -7.91 0.85
N GLN A 46 14.52 -7.76 1.42
CA GLN A 46 14.87 -8.39 2.69
C GLN A 46 14.08 -7.80 3.85
N VAL A 47 13.87 -6.48 3.86
CA VAL A 47 13.04 -5.79 4.85
C VAL A 47 11.58 -6.24 4.73
N TYR A 48 11.04 -6.33 3.51
CA TYR A 48 9.69 -6.81 3.22
C TYR A 48 9.47 -8.24 3.71
N ARG A 49 10.36 -9.17 3.32
CA ARG A 49 10.28 -10.57 3.78
C ARG A 49 10.35 -10.64 5.30
N ARG A 50 11.28 -9.92 5.93
CA ARG A 50 11.39 -9.91 7.39
C ARG A 50 10.14 -9.36 8.07
N TRP A 51 9.52 -8.34 7.50
CA TRP A 51 8.22 -7.87 7.95
C TRP A 51 7.19 -8.99 7.88
N LEU A 52 6.99 -9.64 6.73
CA LEU A 52 6.04 -10.75 6.58
C LEU A 52 6.24 -11.86 7.61
N PHE A 53 7.49 -12.27 7.87
CA PHE A 53 7.79 -13.27 8.90
C PHE A 53 7.41 -12.81 10.31
N ARG A 54 7.67 -11.55 10.66
CA ARG A 54 7.29 -10.99 11.97
C ARG A 54 5.78 -10.87 12.12
N ASP A 55 5.11 -10.49 11.05
CA ASP A 55 3.66 -10.33 10.99
C ASP A 55 2.96 -11.68 11.12
N ALA A 56 3.43 -12.69 10.39
CA ALA A 56 2.98 -14.08 10.54
C ALA A 56 3.11 -14.55 12.00
N ALA A 57 4.26 -14.30 12.64
CA ALA A 57 4.48 -14.70 14.03
C ALA A 57 3.52 -13.99 14.99
N PHE A 58 3.35 -12.67 14.83
CA PHE A 58 2.39 -11.89 15.62
C PHE A 58 0.97 -12.42 15.44
N TYR A 59 0.52 -12.60 14.20
CA TYR A 59 -0.81 -13.09 13.88
C TYR A 59 -1.06 -14.47 14.49
N TRP A 60 -0.13 -15.41 14.33
CA TRP A 60 -0.24 -16.74 14.93
C TRP A 60 -0.39 -16.69 16.45
N THR A 61 0.35 -15.82 17.12
CA THR A 61 0.22 -15.66 18.58
C THR A 61 -1.10 -15.01 18.99
N SER A 62 -1.70 -14.19 18.11
CA SER A 62 -3.01 -13.56 18.34
C SER A 62 -4.21 -14.48 18.08
N LEU A 63 -4.01 -15.61 17.38
CA LEU A 63 -5.07 -16.58 17.11
C LEU A 63 -5.68 -17.13 18.40
N THR A 64 -7.00 -17.20 18.44
CA THR A 64 -7.74 -17.91 19.48
C THR A 64 -7.45 -19.42 19.42
N PRO A 65 -7.66 -20.17 20.51
CA PRO A 65 -7.47 -21.63 20.51
C PRO A 65 -8.30 -22.33 19.42
N ALA A 66 -9.52 -21.87 19.16
CA ALA A 66 -10.39 -22.42 18.12
C ALA A 66 -9.81 -22.19 16.71
N GLN A 67 -9.31 -20.98 16.41
CA GLN A 67 -8.67 -20.70 15.13
C GLN A 67 -7.38 -21.48 14.94
N ARG A 68 -6.58 -21.65 16.00
CA ARG A 68 -5.34 -22.45 15.95
C ARG A 68 -5.63 -23.93 15.72
N ALA A 69 -6.71 -24.46 16.30
CA ALA A 69 -7.13 -25.84 16.08
C ALA A 69 -7.46 -26.13 14.61
N VAL A 70 -8.00 -25.15 13.85
CA VAL A 70 -8.22 -25.29 12.40
C VAL A 70 -6.90 -25.56 11.67
N TRP A 71 -5.82 -24.85 12.00
CA TRP A 71 -4.50 -25.05 11.41
C TRP A 71 -3.85 -26.36 11.85
N GLU A 72 -4.09 -26.78 13.09
CA GLU A 72 -3.60 -28.04 13.63
C GLU A 72 -4.27 -29.25 12.97
N ALA A 73 -5.55 -29.13 12.63
CA ALA A 73 -6.34 -30.15 11.94
C ALA A 73 -6.19 -30.14 10.41
N ALA A 74 -5.67 -29.05 9.83
CA ALA A 74 -5.55 -28.90 8.38
C ALA A 74 -4.64 -29.98 7.76
N PRO A 75 -5.04 -30.61 6.64
CA PRO A 75 -4.22 -31.55 5.92
C PRO A 75 -2.97 -30.83 5.39
N ARG A 76 -1.78 -31.36 5.71
CA ARG A 76 -0.49 -30.74 5.40
C ARG A 76 0.54 -31.74 4.91
N PRO A 77 1.47 -31.35 4.01
CA PRO A 77 2.58 -32.20 3.61
C PRO A 77 3.40 -32.62 4.83
N SER A 78 3.56 -33.92 5.07
CA SER A 78 4.37 -34.45 6.17
C SER A 78 5.87 -34.26 5.87
N PRO A 79 6.72 -33.83 6.84
CA PRO A 79 6.47 -33.61 8.26
C PRO A 79 6.39 -32.10 8.63
N MET A 80 5.45 -31.35 8.05
CA MET A 80 5.28 -29.93 8.39
C MET A 80 4.48 -29.75 9.69
N SER A 81 4.92 -28.85 10.57
CA SER A 81 4.12 -28.43 11.74
C SER A 81 2.98 -27.50 11.31
N ALA A 82 1.94 -27.37 12.13
CA ALA A 82 0.84 -26.43 11.86
C ALA A 82 1.35 -24.98 11.70
N TRP A 83 2.33 -24.58 12.51
CA TRP A 83 3.01 -23.29 12.40
C TRP A 83 3.75 -23.13 11.06
N ASN A 84 4.55 -24.12 10.65
CA ASN A 84 5.28 -24.04 9.38
C ASN A 84 4.32 -24.02 8.18
N TYR A 85 3.21 -24.73 8.28
CA TYR A 85 2.16 -24.71 7.27
C TYR A 85 1.49 -23.33 7.19
N PHE A 86 1.03 -22.80 8.33
CA PHE A 86 0.50 -21.43 8.43
C PHE A 86 1.47 -20.40 7.87
N LEU A 87 2.75 -20.45 8.28
CA LEU A 87 3.78 -19.53 7.83
C LEU A 87 3.96 -19.62 6.31
N SER A 88 3.99 -20.83 5.74
CA SER A 88 4.11 -21.01 4.29
C SER A 88 2.93 -20.42 3.51
N THR A 89 1.72 -20.47 4.08
CA THR A 89 0.52 -19.88 3.49
C THR A 89 0.55 -18.36 3.62
N TYR A 90 0.86 -17.85 4.81
CA TYR A 90 0.92 -16.41 5.11
C TYR A 90 1.98 -15.68 4.27
N LEU A 91 3.13 -16.32 4.02
CA LEU A 91 4.19 -15.73 3.19
C LEU A 91 3.82 -15.65 1.71
N LYS A 92 2.82 -16.41 1.24
CA LYS A 92 2.29 -16.30 -0.13
C LYS A 92 1.28 -15.16 -0.22
N ALA A 93 0.33 -15.14 0.70
CA ALA A 93 -0.65 -14.09 0.86
C ALA A 93 -0.91 -13.89 2.36
N PRO A 94 -0.62 -12.71 2.92
CA PRO A 94 -0.98 -12.40 4.30
C PRO A 94 -2.47 -12.63 4.50
N ILE A 95 -2.89 -13.30 5.57
CA ILE A 95 -4.31 -13.63 5.77
C ILE A 95 -5.19 -12.39 5.95
N ASP A 96 -4.57 -11.29 6.39
CA ASP A 96 -5.12 -9.96 6.54
C ASP A 96 -5.14 -9.15 5.24
N LEU A 97 -4.52 -9.63 4.16
CA LEU A 97 -4.73 -9.15 2.81
C LEU A 97 -6.02 -9.82 2.31
N VAL A 98 -7.09 -9.04 2.15
CA VAL A 98 -8.43 -9.55 1.80
C VAL A 98 -8.77 -9.39 0.32
N LEU A 99 -8.01 -8.56 -0.39
CA LEU A 99 -8.09 -8.42 -1.83
C LEU A 99 -6.71 -8.07 -2.37
N TRP A 100 -6.29 -8.76 -3.42
CA TRP A 100 -5.10 -8.38 -4.17
C TRP A 100 -5.30 -8.61 -5.68
N LEU A 101 -5.69 -7.54 -6.38
CA LEU A 101 -5.76 -7.54 -7.84
C LEU A 101 -4.45 -7.01 -8.40
N ARG A 102 -3.60 -7.92 -8.86
CA ARG A 102 -2.35 -7.58 -9.53
C ARG A 102 -2.55 -6.93 -10.89
N LEU A 103 -3.69 -7.18 -11.55
CA LEU A 103 -4.03 -6.66 -12.88
C LEU A 103 -3.13 -7.13 -14.05
N ASP A 104 -2.11 -7.96 -13.76
CA ASP A 104 -1.20 -8.59 -14.72
C ASP A 104 -1.83 -9.58 -15.72
N THR A 105 -3.02 -10.09 -15.42
CA THR A 105 -3.66 -11.17 -16.19
C THR A 105 -3.77 -10.83 -17.67
N VAL A 106 -3.54 -11.80 -18.56
CA VAL A 106 -3.77 -11.66 -20.00
C VAL A 106 -5.27 -11.75 -20.36
N SER A 107 -6.09 -12.29 -19.45
CA SER A 107 -7.54 -12.34 -19.62
C SER A 107 -8.13 -10.93 -19.64
N ASN A 108 -9.13 -10.70 -20.49
CA ASN A 108 -9.89 -9.44 -20.50
C ASN A 108 -11.26 -9.58 -19.84
N THR A 109 -11.52 -10.68 -19.14
CA THR A 109 -12.82 -10.93 -18.48
C THR A 109 -12.72 -11.07 -16.98
N VAL A 110 -11.55 -11.45 -16.44
CA VAL A 110 -11.37 -11.71 -15.00
C VAL A 110 -10.04 -11.14 -14.53
N ALA A 111 -10.08 -10.38 -13.44
CA ALA A 111 -8.97 -9.95 -12.61
C ALA A 111 -8.90 -10.86 -11.36
N PRO A 112 -7.99 -11.85 -11.33
CA PRO A 112 -7.97 -12.83 -10.25
C PRO A 112 -7.46 -12.22 -8.93
N ASP A 113 -8.13 -12.56 -7.84
CA ASP A 113 -7.74 -12.23 -6.48
C ASP A 113 -6.59 -13.11 -5.99
N SER A 114 -5.42 -12.50 -5.87
CA SER A 114 -4.19 -13.17 -5.40
C SER A 114 -4.09 -13.23 -3.88
N SER A 115 -5.08 -12.72 -3.13
CA SER A 115 -5.12 -12.79 -1.67
C SER A 115 -5.56 -14.15 -1.14
N GLY A 116 -6.29 -14.93 -1.97
CA GLY A 116 -6.82 -16.24 -1.61
C GLY A 116 -8.21 -16.21 -0.96
N HIS A 117 -8.88 -15.05 -0.91
CA HIS A 117 -10.24 -14.90 -0.39
C HIS A 117 -11.32 -15.06 -1.47
N GLY A 118 -10.94 -15.18 -2.74
CA GLY A 118 -11.88 -15.45 -3.84
C GLY A 118 -12.67 -14.21 -4.26
N ASN A 119 -12.17 -13.03 -3.96
CA ASN A 119 -12.77 -11.74 -4.32
C ASN A 119 -12.38 -11.35 -5.76
N ASP A 120 -12.57 -12.25 -6.73
CA ASP A 120 -12.21 -12.02 -8.13
C ASP A 120 -13.01 -10.85 -8.73
N GLY A 121 -12.34 -9.99 -9.49
CA GLY A 121 -12.97 -8.92 -10.25
C GLY A 121 -13.36 -9.38 -11.65
N ALA A 122 -14.52 -8.92 -12.14
CA ALA A 122 -14.86 -9.05 -13.55
C ALA A 122 -14.31 -7.85 -14.32
N ILE A 123 -13.62 -8.06 -15.44
CA ILE A 123 -13.09 -6.95 -16.25
C ILE A 123 -14.13 -6.57 -17.29
N SER A 124 -14.53 -5.30 -17.33
CA SER A 124 -15.49 -4.76 -18.28
C SER A 124 -14.97 -3.47 -18.91
N GLY A 125 -14.30 -3.58 -20.06
CA GLY A 125 -13.80 -2.41 -20.82
C GLY A 125 -12.30 -2.13 -20.74
N PRO A 126 -11.66 -2.02 -19.54
CA PRO A 126 -10.33 -1.46 -19.46
C PRO A 126 -9.27 -2.36 -20.11
N THR A 127 -8.34 -1.71 -20.79
CA THR A 127 -7.35 -2.39 -21.63
C THR A 127 -6.08 -2.68 -20.85
N ARG A 128 -5.43 -3.79 -21.17
CA ARG A 128 -4.17 -4.19 -20.53
C ARG A 128 -3.02 -3.35 -21.09
N VAL A 129 -2.23 -2.72 -20.21
CA VAL A 129 -1.09 -1.88 -20.56
C VAL A 129 0.13 -2.21 -19.69
N ALA A 130 1.33 -1.83 -20.12
CA ALA A 130 2.51 -1.92 -19.25
C ALA A 130 2.35 -0.98 -18.05
N ALA A 131 2.71 -1.46 -16.86
CA ALA A 131 2.56 -0.71 -15.61
C ALA A 131 3.80 -0.80 -14.72
N VAL A 132 3.66 -0.48 -13.43
CA VAL A 132 4.78 -0.36 -12.48
C VAL A 132 5.38 -1.73 -12.21
N VAL A 133 4.51 -2.71 -11.99
CA VAL A 133 4.87 -4.12 -11.96
C VAL A 133 4.22 -4.76 -13.16
N ASP A 134 5.01 -5.35 -14.06
CA ASP A 134 4.51 -6.07 -15.22
C ASP A 134 3.42 -5.30 -16.01
N HIS A 135 2.13 -5.51 -15.70
CA HIS A 135 1.02 -4.88 -16.42
C HIS A 135 -0.13 -4.41 -15.52
N GLY A 136 -0.80 -3.35 -15.95
CA GLY A 136 -1.97 -2.78 -15.30
C GLY A 136 -3.15 -2.67 -16.26
N ARG A 137 -4.16 -1.91 -15.83
CA ARG A 137 -5.37 -1.67 -16.61
C ARG A 137 -5.59 -0.19 -16.84
N LEU A 138 -5.68 0.20 -18.10
CA LEU A 138 -6.05 1.54 -18.55
C LEU A 138 -7.57 1.62 -18.68
N PHE A 139 -8.15 2.53 -17.92
CA PHE A 139 -9.56 2.90 -17.92
C PHE A 139 -9.68 4.19 -18.73
N SER A 140 -10.17 4.10 -19.96
CA SER A 140 -10.34 5.25 -20.86
C SER A 140 -11.64 5.19 -21.69
N GLY A 141 -12.40 4.11 -21.54
CA GLY A 141 -13.73 3.95 -22.12
C GLY A 141 -14.81 4.56 -21.23
N ALA A 142 -15.95 4.90 -21.84
CA ALA A 142 -17.05 5.60 -21.18
C ALA A 142 -17.76 4.79 -20.05
N ALA A 143 -17.45 3.50 -19.90
CA ALA A 143 -18.04 2.62 -18.90
C ALA A 143 -17.05 1.53 -18.45
N ASP A 144 -15.75 1.82 -18.50
CA ASP A 144 -14.73 0.90 -17.99
C ASP A 144 -14.87 0.73 -16.47
N ASP A 145 -14.87 -0.53 -16.01
CA ASP A 145 -14.90 -0.88 -14.59
C ASP A 145 -14.28 -2.28 -14.38
N ILE A 146 -13.88 -2.55 -13.14
CA ILE A 146 -13.61 -3.88 -12.62
C ILE A 146 -14.47 -4.11 -11.37
N PRO A 147 -15.75 -4.54 -11.49
CA PRO A 147 -16.56 -4.86 -10.33
C PRO A 147 -16.12 -6.18 -9.68
N VAL A 148 -15.96 -6.16 -8.37
CA VAL A 148 -15.81 -7.30 -7.48
C VAL A 148 -17.15 -7.51 -6.75
N PRO A 149 -17.71 -8.75 -6.74
CA PRO A 149 -18.94 -9.04 -6.01
C PRO A 149 -18.90 -8.57 -4.55
N SER A 150 -20.04 -8.16 -4.01
CA SER A 150 -20.09 -7.72 -2.61
C SER A 150 -19.74 -8.86 -1.67
N ASP A 151 -18.78 -8.64 -0.80
CA ASP A 151 -18.41 -9.53 0.30
C ASP A 151 -18.22 -8.72 1.59
N PRO A 152 -18.63 -9.23 2.77
CA PRO A 152 -18.42 -8.56 4.04
C PRO A 152 -16.95 -8.21 4.33
N SER A 153 -15.99 -9.01 3.84
CA SER A 153 -14.54 -8.74 3.98
C SER A 153 -14.09 -7.47 3.25
N LEU A 154 -14.85 -7.04 2.23
CA LEU A 154 -14.60 -5.82 1.46
C LEU A 154 -15.29 -4.59 2.06
N THR A 155 -15.97 -4.74 3.20
CA THR A 155 -16.62 -3.65 3.95
C THR A 155 -15.82 -3.35 5.22
N PRO A 156 -15.01 -2.29 5.24
CA PRO A 156 -14.22 -1.95 6.41
C PRO A 156 -15.12 -1.54 7.58
N SER A 157 -15.02 -2.26 8.69
CA SER A 157 -15.82 -2.03 9.92
C SER A 157 -14.97 -1.64 11.14
N ALA A 158 -13.63 -1.67 10.99
CA ALA A 158 -12.65 -1.34 12.00
C ALA A 158 -11.40 -0.78 11.31
N ALA A 159 -10.19 -1.22 11.68
CA ALA A 159 -8.97 -0.81 11.00
C ALA A 159 -8.81 -1.46 9.61
N PHE A 160 -8.28 -0.73 8.65
CA PHE A 160 -8.03 -1.22 7.29
C PHE A 160 -6.93 -0.44 6.58
N THR A 161 -6.49 -0.95 5.43
CA THR A 161 -5.65 -0.24 4.48
C THR A 161 -6.14 -0.48 3.07
N LEU A 162 -6.33 0.58 2.28
CA LEU A 162 -6.55 0.52 0.84
C LEU A 162 -5.31 1.07 0.15
N MET A 163 -4.86 0.45 -0.94
CA MET A 163 -3.74 0.94 -1.73
C MET A 163 -3.80 0.48 -3.19
N CYS A 164 -3.18 1.26 -4.06
CA CYS A 164 -2.96 0.90 -5.46
C CYS A 164 -1.84 1.78 -6.04
N TRP A 165 -1.32 1.37 -7.19
CA TRP A 165 -0.63 2.27 -8.09
C TRP A 165 -1.62 2.92 -9.03
N VAL A 166 -1.45 4.21 -9.28
CA VAL A 166 -2.26 4.98 -10.20
C VAL A 166 -1.40 5.86 -11.07
N LYS A 167 -1.77 5.95 -12.34
CA LYS A 167 -1.29 6.97 -13.28
C LYS A 167 -2.48 7.68 -13.88
N ALA A 168 -2.55 8.99 -13.69
CA ALA A 168 -3.64 9.81 -14.22
C ALA A 168 -3.40 10.14 -15.71
N GLY A 169 -4.48 10.28 -16.48
CA GLY A 169 -4.44 10.83 -17.84
C GLY A 169 -4.38 12.36 -17.86
N VAL A 170 -4.73 13.02 -16.76
CA VAL A 170 -4.67 14.47 -16.59
C VAL A 170 -4.13 14.85 -15.19
N PRO A 171 -3.50 16.03 -15.03
CA PRO A 171 -3.03 16.45 -13.72
C PRO A 171 -4.19 16.67 -12.75
N PHE A 172 -4.02 16.27 -11.49
CA PHE A 172 -5.08 16.36 -10.48
C PHE A 172 -5.50 17.78 -10.15
N THR A 173 -4.59 18.74 -10.35
CA THR A 173 -4.87 20.16 -10.23
C THR A 173 -5.87 20.68 -11.27
N THR A 174 -6.19 19.90 -12.31
CA THR A 174 -7.09 20.28 -13.41
C THR A 174 -8.46 19.58 -13.36
N LEU A 175 -8.70 18.76 -12.34
CA LEU A 175 -9.93 17.99 -12.19
C LEU A 175 -11.14 18.90 -11.93
N THR A 176 -12.13 18.82 -12.82
CA THR A 176 -13.47 19.42 -12.68
C THR A 176 -14.48 18.46 -12.05
N LEU A 177 -14.23 17.15 -12.14
CA LEU A 177 -14.94 16.08 -11.43
C LEU A 177 -13.95 15.32 -10.54
N PRO A 178 -14.40 14.60 -9.48
CA PRO A 178 -13.48 13.75 -8.74
C PRO A 178 -13.07 12.54 -9.58
N MET A 179 -11.88 11.99 -9.33
CA MET A 179 -11.40 10.74 -9.93
C MET A 179 -11.45 9.65 -8.87
N VAL A 180 -12.12 8.53 -9.14
CA VAL A 180 -12.36 7.49 -8.14
C VAL A 180 -11.43 6.31 -8.36
N PHE A 181 -10.81 5.81 -7.28
CA PHE A 181 -10.02 4.59 -7.30
C PHE A 181 -10.86 3.40 -6.87
N PHE A 182 -11.58 3.54 -5.75
CA PHE A 182 -12.39 2.49 -5.13
C PHE A 182 -13.81 3.03 -4.92
N TRP A 183 -14.80 2.26 -5.34
CA TRP A 183 -16.21 2.60 -5.17
C TRP A 183 -16.99 1.41 -4.64
N LYS A 184 -17.34 1.45 -3.35
CA LYS A 184 -18.36 0.57 -2.75
C LYS A 184 -19.32 1.46 -1.99
N PHE A 185 -20.07 2.28 -2.73
CA PHE A 185 -20.72 3.46 -2.19
C PHE A 185 -22.14 3.65 -2.69
N THR A 186 -23.03 4.00 -1.77
CA THR A 186 -24.30 4.69 -2.01
C THR A 186 -24.33 5.96 -1.15
N PRO A 187 -25.22 6.93 -1.43
CA PRO A 187 -25.34 8.13 -0.59
C PRO A 187 -25.67 7.84 0.88
N THR A 188 -26.16 6.64 1.21
CA THR A 188 -26.54 6.25 2.57
C THR A 188 -25.54 5.31 3.24
N LEU A 189 -24.87 4.43 2.48
CA LEU A 189 -24.01 3.37 3.00
C LEU A 189 -22.76 3.17 2.13
N GLY A 190 -21.65 2.77 2.72
CA GLY A 190 -20.45 2.36 1.98
C GLY A 190 -19.28 3.35 2.07
N TYR A 191 -18.30 3.19 1.18
CA TYR A 191 -17.12 4.04 1.11
C TYR A 191 -16.69 4.29 -0.34
N LEU A 192 -16.05 5.43 -0.56
CA LEU A 192 -15.32 5.72 -1.79
C LEU A 192 -13.96 6.29 -1.44
N TRP A 193 -12.99 5.99 -2.29
CA TRP A 193 -11.65 6.54 -2.20
C TRP A 193 -11.19 7.01 -3.57
N GLY A 194 -10.55 8.17 -3.61
CA GLY A 194 -10.07 8.76 -4.83
C GLY A 194 -9.53 10.16 -4.60
N VAL A 195 -9.70 10.99 -5.60
CA VAL A 195 -9.20 12.35 -5.67
C VAL A 195 -10.40 13.28 -5.87
N GLY A 196 -10.52 14.29 -5.02
CA GLY A 196 -11.55 15.31 -5.14
C GLY A 196 -11.29 16.26 -6.32
N ASN A 197 -12.20 17.21 -6.53
CA ASN A 197 -12.00 18.29 -7.51
C ASN A 197 -10.76 19.13 -7.18
N ALA A 198 -10.31 19.94 -8.15
CA ALA A 198 -9.24 20.91 -7.97
C ALA A 198 -9.37 21.64 -6.61
N PRO A 199 -8.31 21.64 -5.77
CA PRO A 199 -6.91 21.40 -6.12
C PRO A 199 -6.46 19.92 -6.21
N GLY A 200 -7.38 18.95 -6.13
CA GLY A 200 -7.05 17.54 -6.40
C GLY A 200 -6.60 16.75 -5.18
N ASN A 201 -7.19 17.03 -4.01
CA ASN A 201 -6.84 16.33 -2.76
C ASN A 201 -7.21 14.84 -2.83
N LEU A 202 -6.41 13.98 -2.21
CA LEU A 202 -6.88 12.64 -1.87
C LEU A 202 -8.05 12.75 -0.90
N VAL A 203 -9.10 12.01 -1.19
CA VAL A 203 -10.35 12.01 -0.44
C VAL A 203 -10.75 10.59 -0.13
N PHE A 204 -11.03 10.33 1.14
CA PHE A 204 -11.71 9.12 1.58
C PHE A 204 -13.07 9.50 2.18
N VAL A 205 -14.15 8.93 1.65
CA VAL A 205 -15.52 9.19 2.11
C VAL A 205 -16.12 7.91 2.64
N THR A 206 -16.82 8.02 3.77
CA THR A 206 -17.63 6.96 4.35
C THR A 206 -19.08 7.43 4.46
N ALA A 207 -20.04 6.55 4.22
CA ALA A 207 -21.46 6.79 4.41
C ALA A 207 -22.05 5.74 5.36
N ASP A 208 -22.79 6.22 6.38
CA ASP A 208 -23.55 5.37 7.30
C ASP A 208 -24.76 6.15 7.88
N GLY A 209 -25.82 6.29 7.09
CA GLY A 209 -26.93 7.21 7.39
C GLY A 209 -26.56 8.70 7.29
N GLY A 210 -25.38 9.00 6.76
CA GLY A 210 -24.83 10.33 6.53
C GLY A 210 -23.37 10.28 6.09
N LEU A 211 -22.91 11.31 5.38
CA LEU A 211 -21.56 11.38 4.81
C LEU A 211 -20.54 11.89 5.83
N ALA A 212 -19.36 11.29 5.85
CA ALA A 212 -18.16 11.81 6.48
C ALA A 212 -16.99 11.73 5.50
N GLN A 213 -16.16 12.76 5.46
CA GLN A 213 -15.10 12.91 4.48
C GLN A 213 -13.79 13.29 5.15
N ALA A 214 -12.75 12.48 4.92
CA ALA A 214 -11.38 12.85 5.18
C ALA A 214 -10.79 13.53 3.94
N LEU A 215 -10.46 14.81 4.08
CA LEU A 215 -9.55 15.50 3.16
C LEU A 215 -8.13 15.14 3.56
N LEU A 216 -7.48 14.35 2.74
CA LEU A 216 -6.17 13.78 3.05
C LEU A 216 -5.04 14.48 2.30
N GLY A 217 -5.30 15.70 1.80
CA GLY A 217 -4.34 16.54 1.09
C GLY A 217 -3.81 15.91 -0.20
N PHE A 218 -2.98 16.66 -0.92
CA PHE A 218 -2.14 16.27 -2.08
C PHE A 218 -2.60 16.95 -3.37
N ALA A 219 -1.68 17.55 -4.12
CA ALA A 219 -1.94 18.10 -5.44
C ALA A 219 -0.86 17.58 -6.39
N TRP A 220 -1.14 16.49 -7.11
CA TRP A 220 -0.23 16.02 -8.17
C TRP A 220 -0.41 16.90 -9.39
N SER A 221 0.71 17.43 -9.88
CA SER A 221 0.75 18.23 -11.12
C SER A 221 1.37 17.47 -12.29
N ASP A 222 1.98 16.31 -12.04
CA ASP A 222 2.56 15.44 -13.06
C ASP A 222 1.58 14.33 -13.48
N LEU A 223 2.02 13.50 -14.43
CA LEU A 223 1.29 12.35 -14.98
C LEU A 223 2.08 11.06 -14.76
N ASP A 224 2.95 11.01 -13.75
CA ASP A 224 3.75 9.85 -13.46
C ASP A 224 2.97 8.84 -12.61
N TRP A 225 3.55 7.63 -12.46
CA TRP A 225 2.98 6.63 -11.57
C TRP A 225 3.20 7.00 -10.12
N HIS A 226 2.14 6.95 -9.33
CA HIS A 226 2.20 7.13 -7.90
C HIS A 226 1.59 5.96 -7.16
N HIS A 227 2.24 5.56 -6.08
CA HIS A 227 1.66 4.62 -5.14
C HIS A 227 0.88 5.39 -4.09
N VAL A 228 -0.43 5.17 -4.03
CA VAL A 228 -1.29 5.75 -3.00
C VAL A 228 -1.76 4.70 -2.03
N ALA A 229 -1.84 5.09 -0.76
CA ALA A 229 -2.49 4.31 0.26
C ALA A 229 -3.30 5.20 1.21
N VAL A 230 -4.38 4.65 1.76
CA VAL A 230 -5.06 5.19 2.94
C VAL A 230 -5.13 4.10 4.00
N THR A 231 -4.67 4.40 5.20
CA THR A 231 -4.84 3.53 6.38
C THR A 231 -5.87 4.13 7.30
N TYR A 232 -6.66 3.30 7.96
CA TYR A 232 -7.51 3.70 9.06
C TYR A 232 -7.22 2.81 10.26
N ASP A 233 -6.94 3.39 11.42
CA ASP A 233 -6.59 2.66 12.64
C ASP A 233 -7.75 2.52 13.64
N GLY A 234 -8.94 2.96 13.26
CA GLY A 234 -10.10 3.06 14.16
C GLY A 234 -10.36 4.46 14.68
N ALA A 235 -9.43 5.41 14.49
CA ALA A 235 -9.56 6.80 14.90
C ALA A 235 -9.15 7.80 13.79
N LEU A 236 -8.06 7.51 13.06
CA LEU A 236 -7.46 8.41 12.07
C LEU A 236 -7.35 7.70 10.72
N ALA A 237 -7.87 8.36 9.67
CA ALA A 237 -7.51 8.04 8.30
C ALA A 237 -6.21 8.76 7.95
N THR A 238 -5.22 8.04 7.44
CA THR A 238 -3.89 8.57 7.08
C THR A 238 -3.58 8.23 5.63
N SER A 239 -3.24 9.23 4.83
CA SER A 239 -2.79 9.04 3.45
C SER A 239 -1.28 8.92 3.35
N TYR A 240 -0.86 8.11 2.38
CA TYR A 240 0.53 7.96 1.99
C TYR A 240 0.66 8.07 0.48
N VAL A 241 1.71 8.73 0.02
CA VAL A 241 2.07 8.87 -1.39
C VAL A 241 3.52 8.45 -1.57
N ASP A 242 3.77 7.55 -2.52
CA ASP A 242 5.08 6.98 -2.84
C ASP A 242 5.81 6.41 -1.61
N GLY A 243 5.01 5.87 -0.70
CA GLY A 243 5.47 5.27 0.55
C GLY A 243 5.64 6.24 1.71
N LEU A 244 5.41 7.53 1.52
CA LEU A 244 5.65 8.58 2.51
C LEU A 244 4.33 9.10 3.09
N PHE A 245 4.34 9.39 4.40
CA PHE A 245 3.20 10.04 5.06
C PHE A 245 2.88 11.36 4.37
N HIS A 246 1.60 11.61 4.14
CA HIS A 246 1.15 12.87 3.55
C HIS A 246 0.23 13.66 4.46
N ALA A 247 -0.90 13.09 4.88
CA ALA A 247 -1.81 13.75 5.82
C ALA A 247 -2.60 12.74 6.64
N SER A 248 -3.24 13.23 7.71
CA SER A 248 -4.16 12.45 8.53
C SER A 248 -5.40 13.26 8.90
N SER A 249 -6.55 12.59 9.01
CA SER A 249 -7.81 13.19 9.40
C SER A 249 -8.61 12.27 10.32
N ALA A 250 -9.26 12.86 11.33
CA ALA A 250 -10.23 12.19 12.19
C ALA A 250 -11.67 12.22 11.62
N ALA A 251 -11.88 12.87 10.47
CA ALA A 251 -13.20 13.11 9.89
C ALA A 251 -13.73 11.92 9.06
N VAL A 252 -13.75 10.74 9.68
CA VAL A 252 -14.18 9.48 9.07
C VAL A 252 -14.99 8.69 10.08
N ARG A 253 -15.96 7.91 9.60
CA ARG A 253 -16.74 7.04 10.48
C ARG A 253 -15.98 5.73 10.70
N PRO A 254 -15.97 5.21 11.94
CA PRO A 254 -15.27 3.97 12.26
C PRO A 254 -15.93 2.72 11.68
N SER A 255 -17.23 2.78 11.42
CA SER A 255 -18.01 1.70 10.85
C SER A 255 -18.73 2.15 9.60
N VAL A 256 -18.63 1.32 8.57
CA VAL A 256 -19.44 1.44 7.36
C VAL A 256 -20.37 0.24 7.31
N SER A 257 -21.68 0.49 7.26
CA SER A 257 -22.64 -0.58 7.01
C SER A 257 -22.49 -1.05 5.55
N ASP A 258 -22.58 -2.36 5.31
CA ASP A 258 -22.44 -2.91 3.96
C ASP A 258 -23.55 -2.35 3.06
N SER A 259 -23.14 -1.68 1.99
CA SER A 259 -24.04 -1.15 0.97
C SER A 259 -24.67 -2.27 0.12
N LEU A 260 -24.23 -3.52 0.26
CA LEU A 260 -24.49 -4.67 -0.62
C LEU A 260 -24.12 -4.41 -2.09
N THR A 261 -23.51 -3.26 -2.38
CA THR A 261 -23.03 -2.92 -3.72
C THR A 261 -21.72 -3.65 -3.97
N PRO A 262 -21.45 -4.04 -5.22
CA PRO A 262 -20.11 -4.43 -5.65
C PRO A 262 -19.07 -3.37 -5.26
N LEU A 263 -17.83 -3.82 -5.10
CA LEU A 263 -16.68 -2.92 -5.06
C LEU A 263 -16.18 -2.74 -6.50
N SER A 264 -16.28 -1.53 -7.02
CA SER A 264 -15.86 -1.15 -8.37
C SER A 264 -14.55 -0.37 -8.34
N PHE A 265 -13.76 -0.47 -9.41
CA PHE A 265 -12.46 0.18 -9.53
C PHE A 265 -12.41 1.09 -10.76
N ALA A 266 -11.98 2.34 -10.56
CA ALA A 266 -11.95 3.36 -11.61
C ALA A 266 -13.24 3.46 -12.43
N LEU A 267 -14.39 3.39 -11.75
CA LEU A 267 -15.74 3.41 -12.34
C LEU A 267 -15.95 4.63 -13.26
N GLN A 268 -15.81 4.41 -14.57
CA GLN A 268 -16.08 5.40 -15.61
C GLN A 268 -17.59 5.53 -15.86
N GLY A 269 -18.02 6.67 -16.43
CA GLY A 269 -19.41 7.02 -16.71
C GLY A 269 -20.11 7.74 -15.54
N VAL A 270 -19.45 7.83 -14.39
CA VAL A 270 -19.91 8.59 -13.22
C VAL A 270 -18.96 9.74 -12.91
N ARG A 271 -17.65 9.57 -13.14
CA ARG A 271 -16.55 10.40 -12.64
C ARG A 271 -15.31 10.27 -13.54
N ASP A 272 -15.42 10.88 -14.72
CA ASP A 272 -14.64 10.51 -15.90
C ASP A 272 -13.27 11.20 -15.98
N TYR A 273 -12.22 10.42 -15.73
CA TYR A 273 -10.87 10.74 -16.19
C TYR A 273 -10.15 9.47 -16.54
N ASP A 274 -9.41 9.51 -17.64
CA ASP A 274 -8.53 8.43 -18.00
C ASP A 274 -7.56 8.16 -16.85
N SER A 275 -7.42 6.89 -16.47
CA SER A 275 -6.47 6.48 -15.44
C SER A 275 -5.99 5.07 -15.70
N THR A 276 -4.77 4.79 -15.28
CA THR A 276 -4.24 3.43 -15.25
C THR A 276 -4.07 3.01 -13.79
N LEU A 277 -4.61 1.84 -13.44
CA LEU A 277 -4.41 1.24 -12.13
C LEU A 277 -3.55 -0.02 -12.23
N ASP A 278 -2.80 -0.28 -11.17
CA ASP A 278 -1.97 -1.47 -10.98
C ASP A 278 -1.91 -1.85 -9.49
N ASP A 279 -1.70 -3.13 -9.20
CA ASP A 279 -1.48 -3.70 -7.86
C ASP A 279 -2.43 -3.18 -6.76
N ILE A 280 -3.72 -3.37 -6.97
CA ILE A 280 -4.78 -2.98 -6.02
C ILE A 280 -4.76 -3.93 -4.82
N ARG A 281 -4.71 -3.39 -3.60
CA ARG A 281 -4.75 -4.17 -2.36
C ARG A 281 -5.69 -3.59 -1.32
N ILE A 282 -6.31 -4.50 -0.56
CA ILE A 282 -7.08 -4.19 0.65
C ILE A 282 -6.56 -5.08 1.78
N TYR A 283 -6.20 -4.45 2.90
CA TYR A 283 -5.89 -5.13 4.14
C TYR A 283 -6.97 -4.87 5.18
N SER A 284 -7.35 -5.90 5.94
CA SER A 284 -8.28 -5.81 7.08
C SER A 284 -7.61 -5.28 8.36
N ARG A 285 -6.52 -4.51 8.22
CA ARG A 285 -5.84 -3.81 9.31
C ARG A 285 -5.15 -2.54 8.82
N SER A 286 -4.81 -1.67 9.76
CA SER A 286 -3.95 -0.52 9.50
C SER A 286 -2.49 -0.97 9.31
N LEU A 287 -1.94 -0.75 8.13
CA LEU A 287 -0.52 -0.93 7.87
C LEU A 287 0.27 0.22 8.49
N THR A 288 1.46 -0.06 8.98
CA THR A 288 2.40 0.96 9.46
C THR A 288 3.02 1.73 8.30
N ALA A 289 3.45 2.97 8.55
CA ALA A 289 4.19 3.77 7.57
C ALA A 289 5.38 3.02 6.95
N GLN A 290 6.10 2.22 7.73
CA GLN A 290 7.23 1.42 7.22
C GLN A 290 6.78 0.30 6.26
N GLN A 291 5.65 -0.36 6.56
CA GLN A 291 5.11 -1.41 5.68
C GLN A 291 4.72 -0.81 4.33
N ILE A 292 4.02 0.33 4.35
CA ILE A 292 3.60 1.06 3.15
C ILE A 292 4.81 1.52 2.35
N TYR A 293 5.82 2.11 3.02
CA TYR A 293 7.06 2.53 2.38
C TYR A 293 7.75 1.39 1.64
N VAL A 294 7.86 0.23 2.29
CA VAL A 294 8.51 -0.92 1.69
C VAL A 294 7.70 -1.45 0.51
N ILE A 295 6.38 -1.59 0.65
CA ILE A 295 5.49 -2.03 -0.44
C ILE A 295 5.68 -1.15 -1.69
N ALA A 296 5.54 0.17 -1.53
CA ALA A 296 5.69 1.16 -2.60
C ALA A 296 7.08 1.14 -3.28
N ARG A 297 8.12 0.67 -2.59
CA ARG A 297 9.51 0.69 -3.09
C ARG A 297 10.03 -0.68 -3.52
N THR A 298 9.41 -1.77 -3.09
CA THR A 298 9.76 -3.13 -3.53
C THR A 298 9.21 -3.48 -4.90
N GLN A 299 8.22 -2.71 -5.36
CA GLN A 299 7.53 -2.92 -6.62
C GLN A 299 8.04 -2.03 -7.75
N THR A 300 8.90 -1.06 -7.43
CA THR A 300 9.57 -0.18 -8.38
C THR A 300 10.97 -0.68 -8.65
N PHE A 301 11.11 -1.75 -9.43
CA PHE A 301 12.40 -2.06 -10.06
C PHE A 301 12.25 -1.99 -11.57
N PRO A 302 13.03 -1.13 -12.25
CA PRO A 302 13.04 -1.13 -13.71
C PRO A 302 13.53 -2.48 -14.21
N VAL A 303 12.89 -2.95 -15.27
CA VAL A 303 13.35 -4.07 -16.10
C VAL A 303 14.83 -3.86 -16.40
N ILE A 304 15.70 -4.73 -15.88
CA ILE A 304 17.06 -4.84 -16.40
C ILE A 304 16.89 -5.47 -17.77
N THR A 305 16.91 -4.63 -18.81
CA THR A 305 17.06 -5.10 -20.18
C THR A 305 18.46 -5.69 -20.27
N SER A 306 18.51 -6.98 -20.64
CA SER A 306 19.73 -7.69 -21.02
C SER A 306 20.30 -7.11 -22.31
#